data_AF-A0A448U0X6-F1
#
_entry.id   AF-A0A448U0X6-F1
#
_cell.length_a   1.000
_cell.length_b   1.000
_cell.length_c   1.000
_cell.angle_alpha   90.00
_cell.angle_beta   90.00
_cell.angle_gamma   90.00
#
_symmetry.space_group_name_H-M   'P 1'
#
loop_
_entity.id
_entity.type
_entity.pdbx_description
1 polymer ?
#
loop_
_entity_poly.entity_id
_entity_poly.type
_entity_poly.pdbx_seq_one_letter_code
_entity_poly.pdbx_strand_id
1 'polypeptide(L)'
;MDTTHFKQRFAVLVLVDSLSSKPVYFRFIPAEKNQYYFEAISELMEKGIKIQSITCDGRRGLLNAYPDIPTQMCHFHQVGRGIFYLTKSPKFPAGKALLELYYSLKSYTKETLNQALLQWLNEYKTYFNERSEHNAKRFKHKRLRSAYWSLKRSINCRKSNLI
;
A
#
# COMPACT_ATOMS: atom_id res chain seq x y z
N MET A 1 11.19 -1.20 4.12
CA MET A 1 11.56 -2.60 3.82
C MET A 1 10.99 -2.93 2.46
N ASP A 2 11.81 -3.50 1.58
CA ASP A 2 11.39 -3.88 0.24
C ASP A 2 12.15 -5.12 -0.25
N THR A 3 11.60 -5.80 -1.25
CA THR A 3 12.26 -6.95 -1.87
C THR A 3 12.37 -6.77 -3.38
N THR A 4 13.59 -6.89 -3.89
CA THR A 4 13.86 -6.81 -5.33
C THR A 4 14.13 -8.19 -5.89
N HIS A 5 13.39 -8.59 -6.92
CA HIS A 5 13.47 -9.92 -7.54
C HIS A 5 14.47 -9.93 -8.72
N PHE A 6 15.36 -10.92 -8.74
CA PHE A 6 16.37 -11.12 -9.80
C PHE A 6 16.08 -12.42 -10.57
N LYS A 7 15.48 -12.28 -11.76
CA LYS A 7 15.25 -13.35 -12.77
C LYS A 7 14.73 -14.70 -12.22
N GLN A 8 13.66 -14.70 -11.42
CA GLN A 8 13.06 -15.91 -10.79
C GLN A 8 14.05 -16.80 -10.01
N ARG A 9 15.29 -16.36 -9.77
CA ARG A 9 16.33 -17.16 -9.10
C ARG A 9 16.40 -16.86 -7.62
N PHE A 10 16.36 -15.58 -7.27
CA PHE A 10 16.36 -15.10 -5.90
C PHE A 10 15.79 -13.68 -5.83
N ALA A 11 15.51 -13.24 -4.61
CA ALA A 11 15.21 -11.86 -4.29
C ALA A 11 16.17 -11.36 -3.21
N VAL A 12 16.32 -10.04 -3.14
CA VAL A 12 17.11 -9.39 -2.07
C VAL A 12 16.13 -8.61 -1.21
N LEU A 13 16.03 -9.00 0.06
CA LEU A 13 15.32 -8.25 1.10
C LEU A 13 16.25 -7.18 1.65
N VAL A 14 15.79 -5.93 1.69
CA VAL A 14 16.54 -4.81 2.25
C VAL A 14 15.69 -4.02 3.24
N LEU A 15 16.26 -3.76 4.42
CA LEU A 15 15.73 -2.80 5.38
C LEU A 15 16.71 -1.62 5.43
N VAL A 16 16.14 -0.42 5.34
CA VAL A 16 16.88 0.84 5.31
C VAL A 16 16.39 1.67 6.47
N ASP A 17 17.32 2.28 7.20
CA ASP A 17 16.98 3.31 8.18
C ASP A 17 16.49 4.57 7.47
N SER A 18 15.31 5.05 7.83
CA SER A 18 14.68 6.20 7.20
C SER A 18 15.41 7.51 7.44
N LEU A 19 16.18 7.63 8.54
CA LEU A 19 16.88 8.86 8.87
C LEU A 19 18.21 8.97 8.12
N SER A 20 19.05 7.92 8.21
CA SER A 20 20.35 7.92 7.56
C SER A 20 20.32 7.51 6.08
N SER A 21 19.19 6.95 5.61
CA SER A 21 19.07 6.31 4.29
C SER A 21 20.09 5.17 4.06
N LYS A 22 20.67 4.62 5.12
CA LYS A 22 21.63 3.51 5.04
C LYS A 22 20.93 2.15 5.21
N PRO A 23 21.36 1.12 4.46
CA PRO A 23 20.91 -0.24 4.72
C PRO A 23 21.33 -0.69 6.12
N VAL A 24 20.36 -1.16 6.91
CA VAL A 24 20.61 -1.74 8.25
C VAL A 24 20.55 -3.27 8.21
N TYR A 25 19.92 -3.84 7.18
CA TYR A 25 19.82 -5.27 6.97
C TYR A 25 19.70 -5.57 5.47
N PHE A 26 20.35 -6.63 5.02
CA PHE A 26 20.07 -7.24 3.74
C PHE A 26 20.17 -8.75 3.81
N ARG A 27 19.36 -9.46 3.01
CA ARG A 27 19.42 -10.92 2.88
C ARG A 27 19.04 -11.35 1.48
N PHE A 28 19.81 -12.29 0.94
CA PHE A 28 19.43 -13.03 -0.26
C PHE A 28 18.42 -14.12 0.13
N ILE A 29 17.26 -14.12 -0.51
CA ILE A 29 16.18 -15.07 -0.24
C ILE A 29 15.77 -15.77 -1.54
N PRO A 30 15.43 -17.07 -1.50
CA PRO A 30 15.04 -17.80 -2.71
C PRO A 30 13.69 -17.33 -3.26
N ALA A 31 12.79 -16.92 -2.37
CA ALA A 31 11.48 -16.40 -2.71
C ALA A 31 10.99 -15.45 -1.62
N GLU A 32 10.13 -14.50 -1.99
CA GLU A 32 9.57 -13.56 -1.04
C GLU A 32 8.54 -14.24 -0.12
N LYS A 33 8.81 -14.29 1.19
CA LYS A 33 7.94 -14.88 2.23
C LYS A 33 7.89 -13.97 3.46
N ASN A 34 6.76 -13.98 4.18
CA ASN A 34 6.59 -13.19 5.41
C ASN A 34 7.63 -13.53 6.47
N GLN A 35 8.00 -14.81 6.57
CA GLN A 35 9.00 -15.31 7.51
C GLN A 35 10.32 -14.52 7.45
N TYR A 36 10.83 -14.19 6.26
CA TYR A 36 12.09 -13.46 6.12
C TYR A 36 12.01 -12.02 6.64
N TYR A 37 10.85 -11.39 6.55
CA TYR A 37 10.64 -10.07 7.17
C TYR A 37 10.62 -10.18 8.70
N PHE A 38 9.98 -11.22 9.23
CA PHE A 38 9.92 -11.44 10.67
C PHE A 38 11.30 -11.73 11.26
N GLU A 39 12.08 -12.61 10.60
CA GLU A 39 13.47 -12.88 10.96
C GLU A 39 14.30 -11.59 10.93
N ALA A 40 14.21 -10.80 9.86
CA ALA A 40 14.95 -9.55 9.75
C ALA A 40 14.61 -8.55 10.88
N ILE A 41 13.33 -8.44 11.24
CA ILE A 41 12.88 -7.56 12.33
C ILE A 41 13.38 -8.08 13.68
N SER A 42 13.25 -9.38 13.96
CA SER A 42 13.73 -9.99 15.20
C SER A 42 15.24 -9.82 15.36
N GLU A 43 16.02 -10.07 14.31
CA GLU A 43 17.49 -9.89 14.33
C GLU A 43 17.90 -8.43 14.63
N LEU A 44 17.13 -7.44 14.15
CA LEU A 44 17.38 -6.04 14.48
C LEU A 44 17.05 -5.74 15.95
N MET A 45 15.94 -6.27 16.46
CA MET A 45 15.54 -6.08 17.86
C MET A 45 16.52 -6.74 18.83
N GLU A 46 17.03 -7.94 18.50
CA GLU A 46 18.05 -8.66 19.29
C GLU A 46 19.38 -7.90 19.35
N LYS A 47 19.71 -7.14 18.29
CA LYS A 47 20.86 -6.22 18.27
C LYS A 47 20.65 -4.93 19.08
N GLY A 48 19.51 -4.81 19.77
CA GLY A 48 19.15 -3.63 20.56
C GLY A 48 18.63 -2.46 19.73
N ILE A 49 18.31 -2.66 18.44
CA ILE A 49 17.78 -1.59 17.60
C ILE A 49 16.29 -1.40 17.92
N LYS A 50 15.94 -0.23 18.44
CA LYS A 50 14.55 0.15 18.70
C LYS A 50 13.84 0.58 17.42
N ILE A 51 12.98 -0.29 16.90
CA ILE A 51 12.17 -0.01 15.71
C ILE A 51 11.01 0.90 16.08
N GLN A 52 11.04 2.14 15.59
CA GLN A 52 10.00 3.14 15.85
C GLN A 52 8.78 2.96 14.95
N SER A 53 9.01 2.56 13.71
CA SER A 53 7.96 2.32 12.73
C SER A 53 8.42 1.39 11.61
N ILE A 54 7.46 0.80 10.91
CA ILE A 54 7.71 -0.08 9.77
C ILE A 54 6.95 0.45 8.55
N THR A 55 7.67 0.60 7.44
CA THR A 55 7.08 0.90 6.12
C THR A 55 7.41 -0.22 5.13
N CYS A 56 6.40 -0.85 4.51
CA CYS A 56 6.56 -2.01 3.61
C CYS A 56 5.65 -1.98 2.38
N ASP A 57 5.81 -2.91 1.42
CA ASP A 57 5.07 -2.96 0.15
C ASP A 57 3.55 -3.28 0.27
N GLY A 58 3.07 -3.54 1.50
CA GLY A 58 1.67 -3.88 1.78
C GLY A 58 1.35 -5.37 1.63
N ARG A 59 2.33 -6.25 1.85
CA ARG A 59 2.15 -7.69 1.94
C ARG A 59 1.16 -8.10 3.04
N ARG A 60 0.25 -9.01 2.71
CA ARG A 60 -0.73 -9.55 3.67
C ARG A 60 -0.03 -10.26 4.82
N GLY A 61 -0.51 -10.04 6.05
CA GLY A 61 0.07 -10.60 7.27
C GLY A 61 1.16 -9.73 7.89
N LEU A 62 1.96 -9.01 7.09
CA LEU A 62 3.04 -8.17 7.61
C LEU A 62 2.52 -6.90 8.30
N LEU A 63 1.49 -6.27 7.74
CA LEU A 63 0.94 -5.01 8.27
C LEU A 63 0.34 -5.12 9.68
N ASN A 64 -0.09 -6.32 10.08
CA ASN A 64 -0.74 -6.56 11.37
C ASN A 64 0.12 -7.40 12.33
N ALA A 65 1.33 -7.80 11.92
CA ALA A 65 2.18 -8.71 12.70
C ALA A 65 2.72 -8.08 13.99
N TYR A 66 2.88 -6.75 14.00
CA TYR A 66 3.46 -6.02 15.13
C TYR A 66 2.42 -5.04 15.70
N PRO A 67 1.61 -5.45 16.70
CA PRO A 67 0.58 -4.60 17.30
C PRO A 67 1.16 -3.30 17.88
N ASP A 68 2.33 -3.37 18.49
CA ASP A 68 2.96 -2.27 19.22
C ASP A 68 3.86 -1.38 18.36
N ILE A 69 4.16 -1.80 17.12
CA ILE A 69 4.98 -1.04 16.19
C ILE A 69 4.08 -0.42 15.12
N PRO A 70 4.00 0.92 15.04
CA PRO A 70 3.30 1.61 13.97
C PRO A 70 3.78 1.11 12.59
N THR A 71 2.86 0.52 11.83
CA THR A 71 3.18 -0.10 10.54
C THR A 71 2.29 0.52 9.46
N GLN A 72 2.90 0.87 8.33
CA GLN A 72 2.19 1.37 7.16
C GLN A 72 2.66 0.76 5.86
N MET A 73 1.77 0.78 4.88
CA MET A 73 2.14 0.50 3.50
C MET A 73 2.87 1.72 2.91
N CYS A 74 3.95 1.48 2.15
CA CYS A 74 4.71 2.50 1.46
C CYS A 74 3.83 3.30 0.48
N HIS A 75 3.90 4.63 0.54
CA HIS A 75 3.14 5.52 -0.35
C HIS A 75 3.50 5.31 -1.82
N PHE A 76 4.77 5.07 -2.14
CA PHE A 76 5.21 4.80 -3.53
C PHE A 76 4.52 3.56 -4.10
N HIS A 77 4.50 2.46 -3.34
CA HIS A 77 3.79 1.24 -3.71
C HIS A 77 2.27 1.44 -3.79
N GLN A 78 1.69 2.24 -2.90
CA GLN A 78 0.26 2.59 -2.97
C GLN A 78 -0.08 3.35 -4.26
N VAL A 79 0.68 4.40 -4.58
CA VAL A 79 0.55 5.16 -5.82
C VAL A 79 0.74 4.26 -7.03
N GLY A 80 1.76 3.39 -7.02
CA GLY A 80 2.00 2.41 -8.08
C GLY A 80 0.79 1.49 -8.31
N ARG A 81 0.13 1.02 -7.24
CA ARG A 81 -1.13 0.25 -7.36
C ARG A 81 -2.27 1.09 -7.93
N GLY A 82 -2.40 2.36 -7.53
CA GLY A 82 -3.37 3.29 -8.10
C GLY A 82 -3.18 3.46 -9.61
N ILE A 83 -1.95 3.78 -10.02
CA ILE A 83 -1.55 3.91 -11.44
C ILE A 83 -1.76 2.60 -12.19
N PHE A 84 -1.43 1.45 -11.61
CA PHE A 84 -1.66 0.16 -12.25
C PHE A 84 -3.13 0.02 -12.64
N TYR A 85 -4.07 0.26 -11.72
CA TYR A 85 -5.49 0.11 -12.02
C TYR A 85 -6.06 1.22 -12.91
N LEU A 86 -5.69 2.48 -12.66
CA LEU A 86 -6.32 3.67 -13.26
C LEU A 86 -5.58 4.21 -14.49
N THR A 87 -4.34 3.78 -14.71
CA THR A 87 -3.33 4.39 -15.61
C THR A 87 -2.83 5.76 -15.11
N LYS A 88 -1.71 6.25 -15.67
CA LYS A 88 -1.17 7.58 -15.33
C LYS A 88 -2.05 8.75 -15.81
N SER A 89 -2.89 8.52 -16.82
CA SER A 89 -3.79 9.53 -17.38
C SER A 89 -5.18 8.93 -17.59
N PRO A 90 -5.97 8.73 -16.52
CA PRO A 90 -7.32 8.20 -16.62
C PRO A 90 -8.18 9.10 -17.50
N LYS A 91 -8.94 8.51 -18.43
CA LYS A 91 -9.81 9.30 -19.33
C LYS A 91 -11.01 9.91 -18.61
N PHE A 92 -11.60 9.15 -17.68
CA PHE A 92 -12.84 9.50 -17.01
C PHE A 92 -12.61 10.34 -15.73
N PRO A 93 -13.50 11.30 -15.42
CA PRO A 93 -13.41 12.14 -14.23
C PRO A 93 -13.25 11.34 -12.93
N ALA A 94 -14.06 10.28 -12.76
CA ALA A 94 -14.01 9.39 -11.60
C ALA A 94 -12.60 8.80 -11.38
N GLY A 95 -11.93 8.39 -12.46
CA GLY A 95 -10.58 7.83 -12.40
C GLY A 95 -9.53 8.89 -12.08
N LYS A 96 -9.65 10.09 -12.65
CA LYS A 96 -8.76 11.23 -12.37
C LYS A 96 -8.85 11.62 -10.90
N ALA A 97 -10.05 11.88 -10.40
CA ALA A 97 -10.28 12.26 -9.01
C ALA A 97 -9.80 11.18 -8.02
N LEU A 98 -9.96 9.89 -8.34
CA LEU A 98 -9.45 8.83 -7.48
C LEU A 98 -7.91 8.76 -7.49
N LEU A 99 -7.28 9.03 -8.64
CA LEU A 99 -5.82 9.06 -8.76
C LEU A 99 -5.22 10.24 -7.97
N GLU A 100 -5.90 11.39 -7.93
CA GLU A 100 -5.49 12.52 -7.07
C GLU A 100 -5.45 12.14 -5.58
N LEU A 101 -6.39 11.32 -5.12
CA LEU A 101 -6.36 10.79 -3.73
C LEU A 101 -5.15 9.88 -3.47
N TYR A 102 -4.64 9.18 -4.49
CA TYR A 102 -3.39 8.45 -4.36
C TYR A 102 -2.19 9.41 -4.27
N TYR A 103 -2.19 10.52 -5.01
CA TYR A 103 -1.11 11.49 -4.94
C TYR A 103 -1.11 12.31 -3.65
N SER A 104 -2.27 12.48 -2.99
CA SER A 104 -2.38 13.17 -1.71
C SER A 104 -1.97 12.32 -0.48
N LEU A 105 -1.58 11.06 -0.68
CA LEU A 105 -1.23 10.14 0.43
C LEU A 105 -0.15 10.66 1.38
N LYS A 106 0.76 11.50 0.89
CA LYS A 106 1.87 12.10 1.65
C LYS A 106 1.47 13.30 2.51
N SER A 107 0.37 13.97 2.16
CA SER A 107 -0.07 15.21 2.82
C SER A 107 -1.33 15.01 3.65
N TYR A 108 -2.05 13.90 3.46
CA TYR A 108 -3.31 13.64 4.15
C TYR A 108 -3.10 12.74 5.37
N THR A 109 -3.75 13.10 6.47
CA THR A 109 -3.98 12.22 7.61
C THR A 109 -4.93 11.08 7.22
N LYS A 110 -5.04 10.07 8.08
CA LYS A 110 -5.98 8.96 7.88
C LYS A 110 -7.42 9.45 7.81
N GLU A 111 -7.78 10.43 8.63
CA GLU A 111 -9.13 10.98 8.78
C GLU A 111 -9.50 11.79 7.54
N THR A 112 -8.63 12.73 7.14
CA THR A 112 -8.83 13.57 5.95
C THR A 112 -8.90 12.72 4.68
N LEU A 113 -8.06 11.69 4.56
CA LEU A 113 -8.11 10.77 3.43
C LEU A 113 -9.37 9.91 3.41
N ASN A 114 -9.88 9.47 4.57
CA ASN A 114 -11.15 8.76 4.66
C ASN A 114 -12.33 9.65 4.25
N GLN A 115 -12.34 10.90 4.69
CA GLN A 115 -13.37 11.87 4.33
C GLN A 115 -13.35 12.16 2.81
N ALA A 116 -12.17 12.44 2.26
CA ALA A 116 -12.01 12.68 0.82
C ALA A 116 -12.42 11.46 -0.03
N LEU A 117 -12.07 10.24 0.42
CA LEU A 117 -12.49 9.01 -0.26
C LEU A 117 -14.01 8.77 -0.17
N LEU A 118 -14.65 9.14 0.94
CA LEU A 118 -16.10 9.08 1.09
C LEU A 118 -16.80 10.10 0.17
N GLN A 119 -16.29 11.33 0.11
CA GLN A 119 -16.78 12.35 -0.80
C GLN A 119 -16.70 11.89 -2.25
N TRP A 120 -15.56 11.32 -2.65
CA TRP A 120 -15.39 10.72 -3.97
C TRP A 120 -16.44 9.62 -4.24
N LEU A 121 -16.68 8.73 -3.27
CA LEU A 121 -17.68 7.67 -3.44
C LEU A 121 -19.10 8.23 -3.63
N ASN A 122 -19.45 9.30 -2.91
CA ASN A 122 -20.75 9.95 -3.01
C ASN A 122 -20.94 10.61 -4.39
N GLU A 123 -19.92 11.33 -4.87
CA GLU A 123 -19.93 12.02 -6.17
C GLU A 123 -20.04 11.02 -7.34
N TYR A 124 -19.27 9.94 -7.30
CA TYR A 124 -19.19 8.97 -8.39
C TYR A 124 -20.01 7.69 -8.14
N LYS A 125 -20.96 7.70 -7.20
CA LYS A 125 -21.69 6.50 -6.73
C LYS A 125 -22.41 5.75 -7.85
N THR A 126 -23.06 6.49 -8.75
CA THR A 126 -23.80 5.94 -9.90
C THR A 126 -22.83 5.22 -10.82
N TYR A 127 -21.82 5.94 -11.32
CA TYR A 127 -20.74 5.41 -12.16
C TYR A 127 -20.05 4.20 -11.52
N PHE A 128 -19.69 4.29 -10.24
CA PHE A 128 -19.02 3.24 -9.49
C PHE A 128 -19.81 1.92 -9.41
N ASN A 129 -21.15 2.01 -9.40
CA ASN A 129 -22.05 0.86 -9.27
C ASN A 129 -22.65 0.38 -10.60
N GLU A 130 -22.31 1.02 -11.72
CA GLU A 130 -22.74 0.59 -13.04
C GLU A 130 -22.41 -0.90 -13.30
N ARG A 131 -23.41 -1.61 -13.81
CA ARG A 131 -23.32 -3.02 -14.17
C ARG A 131 -23.13 -3.17 -15.67
N SER A 132 -22.56 -4.31 -16.06
CA SER A 132 -22.43 -4.68 -17.46
C SER A 132 -23.81 -4.95 -18.06
N GLU A 133 -24.11 -4.36 -19.21
CA GLU A 133 -25.37 -4.56 -19.94
C GLU A 133 -25.58 -6.04 -20.30
N HIS A 134 -24.51 -6.75 -20.67
CA HIS A 134 -24.56 -8.18 -20.98
C HIS A 134 -24.56 -9.12 -19.74
N ASN A 135 -24.25 -8.62 -18.55
CA ASN A 135 -24.16 -9.45 -17.34
C ASN A 135 -24.29 -8.59 -16.07
N ALA A 136 -25.51 -8.51 -15.54
CA ALA A 136 -25.81 -7.72 -14.35
C ALA A 136 -25.00 -8.13 -13.09
N LYS A 137 -24.46 -9.35 -13.03
CA LYS A 137 -23.58 -9.79 -11.92
C LYS A 137 -22.20 -9.11 -11.98
N ARG A 138 -21.77 -8.61 -13.15
CA ARG A 138 -20.46 -7.98 -13.35
C ARG A 138 -20.57 -6.46 -13.31
N PHE A 139 -19.68 -5.82 -12.56
CA PHE A 139 -19.50 -4.37 -12.62
C PHE A 139 -18.83 -3.96 -13.94
N LYS A 140 -19.25 -2.82 -14.50
CA LYS A 140 -18.68 -2.22 -15.71
C LYS A 140 -17.24 -1.75 -15.45
N HIS A 141 -17.02 -1.07 -14.32
CA HIS A 141 -15.73 -0.43 -13.99
C HIS A 141 -14.87 -1.22 -13.00
N LYS A 142 -14.55 -2.47 -13.31
CA LYS A 142 -13.81 -3.38 -12.40
C LYS A 142 -12.50 -2.79 -11.88
N ARG A 143 -11.70 -2.17 -12.76
CA ARG A 143 -10.39 -1.60 -12.39
C ARG A 143 -10.53 -0.42 -11.44
N LEU A 144 -11.49 0.48 -11.69
CA LEU A 144 -11.81 1.59 -10.79
C LEU A 144 -12.18 1.07 -9.40
N ARG A 145 -13.03 0.05 -9.34
CA ARG A 145 -13.41 -0.59 -8.07
C ARG A 145 -12.20 -1.21 -7.37
N SER A 146 -11.32 -1.90 -8.10
CA SER A 146 -10.09 -2.45 -7.53
C SER A 146 -9.17 -1.38 -6.95
N ALA A 147 -9.03 -0.23 -7.62
CA ALA A 147 -8.29 0.92 -7.11
C ALA A 147 -8.92 1.44 -5.80
N TYR A 148 -10.22 1.74 -5.82
CA TYR A 148 -10.95 2.22 -4.65
C TYR A 148 -10.77 1.30 -3.43
N TRP A 149 -11.00 -0.01 -3.61
CA TRP A 149 -10.87 -0.97 -2.51
C TRP A 149 -9.41 -1.19 -2.09
N SER A 150 -8.45 -1.01 -2.99
CA SER A 150 -7.03 -1.04 -2.64
C SER A 150 -6.67 0.13 -1.73
N LEU A 151 -7.11 1.34 -2.07
CA LEU A 151 -6.91 2.54 -1.24
C LEU A 151 -7.64 2.41 0.10
N LYS A 152 -8.91 2.00 0.09
CA LYS A 152 -9.68 1.84 1.34
C LYS A 152 -9.03 0.87 2.32
N ARG A 153 -8.51 -0.26 1.82
CA ARG A 153 -7.79 -1.23 2.66
C ARG A 153 -6.49 -0.66 3.22
N SER A 154 -5.72 0.08 2.42
CA SER A 154 -4.45 0.65 2.91
C SER A 154 -4.68 1.70 3.99
N ILE A 155 -5.73 2.51 3.88
CA ILE A 155 -6.12 3.49 4.92
C ILE A 155 -6.46 2.79 6.23
N ASN A 156 -7.23 1.69 6.18
CA ASN A 156 -7.61 0.95 7.38
C ASN A 156 -6.40 0.32 8.10
N CYS A 157 -5.37 -0.08 7.35
CA CYS A 157 -4.12 -0.62 7.89
C CYS A 157 -3.16 0.45 8.45
N ARG A 158 -3.42 1.75 8.22
CA ARG A 158 -2.64 2.82 8.89
C ARG A 158 -3.04 2.86 10.35
N LYS A 159 -2.11 2.52 11.24
CA LYS A 159 -2.23 2.85 12.67
C LYS A 159 -1.97 4.34 12.81
N SER A 160 -2.83 5.02 13.56
CA SER A 160 -2.75 6.46 13.81
C SER A 160 -1.42 6.80 14.49
N ASN A 161 -0.80 7.89 14.05
CA ASN A 161 0.49 8.46 14.50
C ASN A 161 1.74 7.75 13.99
N LEU A 162 1.89 7.72 12.66
CA LEU A 162 3.21 7.80 12.05
C LEU A 162 3.44 9.27 11.73
N ILE A 163 4.50 9.82 12.33
CA ILE A 163 4.94 11.22 12.23
C ILE A 163 5.07 11.62 10.75
#